data_AF-A0A7C3IK23-F1
#
_entry.id   AF-A0A7C3IK23-F1
#
_cell.length_a   1.000
_cell.length_b   1.000
_cell.length_c   1.000
_cell.angle_alpha   90.00
_cell.angle_beta   90.00
_cell.angle_gamma   90.00
#
_symmetry.space_group_name_H-M   'P 1'
#
loop_
_entity.id
_entity.type
_entity.pdbx_description
1 polymer ?
#
loop_
_entity_poly.entity_id
_entity_poly.type
_entity_poly.pdbx_seq_one_letter_code
_entity_poly.pdbx_strand_id
1 'polypeptide(L)' 'MTDDGIGPAVVRRLRDDRLGRGVLAIDAGTALPDALDLVPPGADVVVIDVVSGGGAPGTVYRSALGDLGAQRGMTL' A
#
# COMPACT_ATOMS: atom_id res chain seq x y z
N MET A 1 8.32 9.77 12.27
CA MET A 1 6.94 9.51 11.80
C MET A 1 6.37 8.40 12.66
N THR A 2 5.15 8.59 13.16
CA THR A 2 4.44 7.61 13.99
C THR A 2 3.76 6.59 13.08
N ASP A 3 2.49 6.81 12.70
CA ASP A 3 1.71 5.85 11.93
C ASP A 3 2.01 5.90 10.43
N ASP A 4 2.46 7.04 9.90
CA ASP A 4 2.83 7.17 8.48
C ASP A 4 4.02 6.26 8.09
N GLY A 5 4.74 5.68 9.04
CA GLY A 5 5.81 4.71 8.80
C GLY A 5 5.31 3.29 8.51
N ILE A 6 4.00 3.06 8.48
CA ILE A 6 3.42 1.71 8.38
C ILE A 6 3.75 1.01 7.05
N GLY A 7 3.77 1.74 5.93
CA GLY A 7 4.08 1.18 4.60
C GLY A 7 5.45 0.50 4.56
N PRO A 8 6.55 1.24 4.82
CA PRO A 8 7.90 0.66 4.88
C PRO A 8 8.04 -0.47 5.91
N ALA A 9 7.38 -0.36 7.06
CA ALA A 9 7.40 -1.40 8.09
C ALA A 9 6.76 -2.72 7.59
N VAL A 10 5.62 -2.63 6.89
CA VAL A 10 4.95 -3.79 6.30
C VAL A 10 5.79 -4.42 5.20
N VAL A 11 6.35 -3.62 4.28
CA VAL A 11 7.22 -4.11 3.19
C VAL A 11 8.42 -4.86 3.76
N ARG A 12 9.07 -4.32 4.80
CA ARG A 12 10.19 -5.01 5.48
C ARG A 12 9.76 -6.36 6.04
N ARG A 13 8.62 -6.42 6.74
CA ARG A 13 8.10 -7.66 7.30
C ARG A 13 7.75 -8.70 6.23
N LEU A 14 7.11 -8.27 5.14
CA LEU A 14 6.75 -9.13 4.01
C LEU A 14 7.97 -9.74 3.33
N ARG A 15 9.07 -8.98 3.23
CA ARG A 15 10.35 -9.49 2.71
C ARG A 15 10.95 -10.56 3.64
N ASP A 16 10.84 -10.38 4.95
CA ASP A 16 11.31 -11.36 5.94
C ASP A 16 10.48 -12.66 5.91
N ASP A 17 9.17 -12.56 5.64
CA ASP A 17 8.24 -13.69 5.62
C ASP A 17 8.30 -14.57 4.34
N ARG A 18 9.19 -14.26 3.39
CA ARG A 18 9.41 -14.99 2.12
C ARG A 18 8.11 -15.21 1.33
N LEU A 19 7.70 -14.19 0.59
CA LEU A 19 6.52 -14.23 -0.27
C LEU A 19 6.58 -15.38 -1.28
N GLY A 20 5.40 -15.85 -1.69
CA GLY A 20 5.24 -16.88 -2.70
C GLY A 20 5.88 -16.51 -4.05
N ARG A 21 6.06 -17.51 -4.92
CA ARG A 21 6.62 -17.28 -6.26
C ARG A 21 5.76 -16.26 -7.03
N GLY A 22 6.42 -15.29 -7.67
CA GLY A 22 5.77 -14.26 -8.47
C GLY A 22 5.26 -13.05 -7.67
N VAL A 23 5.48 -13.00 -6.36
CA VAL A 23 5.09 -11.87 -5.52
C VAL A 23 6.33 -11.07 -5.12
N LEU A 24 6.25 -9.74 -5.29
CA LEU A 24 7.31 -8.80 -4.94
C LEU A 24 6.78 -7.76 -3.97
N ALA A 25 7.54 -7.50 -2.89
CA ALA A 25 7.29 -6.37 -2.00
C ALA A 25 8.27 -5.24 -2.32
N ILE A 26 7.73 -4.12 -2.79
CA ILE A 26 8.46 -2.93 -3.20
C ILE A 26 8.18 -1.83 -2.17
N ASP A 27 9.24 -1.16 -1.71
CA ASP A 27 9.10 0.08 -0.95
C ASP A 27 9.07 1.21 -1.97
N ALA A 28 7.89 1.81 -2.14
CA ALA A 28 7.66 2.87 -3.12
C ALA A 28 8.00 4.27 -2.58
N GLY A 29 8.33 4.38 -1.29
CA GLY A 29 8.46 5.68 -0.62
C GLY A 29 7.21 6.55 -0.81
N THR A 30 7.41 7.85 -0.93
CA THR A 30 6.33 8.83 -1.19
C THR A 30 6.09 9.08 -2.69
N ALA A 31 6.84 8.41 -3.57
CA ALA A 31 6.80 8.61 -5.01
C ALA A 31 6.26 7.35 -5.72
N LEU A 32 5.03 6.96 -5.38
CA LEU A 32 4.37 5.79 -5.95
C LEU A 32 4.39 5.75 -7.50
N PRO A 33 4.19 6.85 -8.25
CA PRO A 33 4.27 6.82 -9.71
C PRO A 33 5.60 6.28 -10.23
N ASP A 34 6.72 6.65 -9.61
CA ASP A 34 8.06 6.21 -10.01
C ASP A 34 8.26 4.71 -9.74
N ALA A 35 7.62 4.18 -8.69
CA ALA A 35 7.68 2.77 -8.35
C ALA A 35 6.84 1.89 -9.28
N LEU A 36 5.80 2.45 -9.92
CA LEU A 36 4.96 1.70 -10.86
C LEU A 36 5.71 1.29 -12.14
N ASP A 37 6.76 2.02 -12.53
CA ASP A 37 7.62 1.65 -13.66
C ASP A 37 8.36 0.31 -13.41
N LEU A 38 8.45 -0.13 -12.16
CA LEU A 38 9.03 -1.43 -11.78
C LEU A 38 8.03 -2.58 -11.87
N VAL A 39 6.74 -2.27 -12.07
CA VAL A 39 5.66 -3.26 -12.11
C VAL A 39 5.45 -3.73 -13.56
N PRO A 40 5.57 -5.04 -13.84
CA PRO A 40 5.35 -5.54 -15.19
C PRO A 40 3.88 -5.34 -15.62
N PRO A 41 3.62 -5.05 -16.90
CA PRO A 41 2.26 -4.92 -17.42
C PRO A 41 1.39 -6.14 -17.11
N GLY A 42 0.17 -5.91 -16.64
CA GLY A 42 -0.78 -6.96 -16.29
C GLY A 42 -0.55 -7.62 -14.93
N ALA A 43 0.40 -7.15 -14.11
CA ALA A 43 0.54 -7.58 -12.73
C ALA A 43 -0.58 -7.02 -11.84
N ASP A 44 -1.02 -7.82 -10.87
CA ASP A 44 -1.87 -7.36 -9.79
C ASP A 44 -1.05 -6.51 -8.80
N VAL A 45 -1.55 -5.31 -8.49
CA VAL A 45 -0.88 -4.37 -7.58
C VAL A 45 -1.71 -4.19 -6.31
N VAL A 46 -1.05 -4.32 -5.16
CA VAL A 46 -1.60 -3.97 -3.84
C VAL A 46 -0.78 -2.83 -3.27
N VAL A 47 -1.43 -1.69 -3.04
CA VAL A 47 -0.84 -0.53 -2.36
C VAL A 47 -1.24 -0.58 -0.89
N ILE A 48 -0.27 -0.34 0.00
CA ILE A 48 -0.49 -0.27 1.44
C ILE A 48 -0.08 1.12 1.88
N ASP A 49 -1.06 1.88 2.38
CA ASP A 49 -0.83 3.24 2.83
C ASP A 49 -1.65 3.56 4.09
N VAL A 50 -1.21 4.56 4.85
CA VAL A 50 -1.98 5.10 5.96
C VAL A 50 -3.12 5.95 5.40
N VAL A 51 -4.32 5.79 5.96
CA VAL A 51 -5.49 6.54 5.50
C VAL A 51 -6.29 7.06 6.68
N SER A 52 -6.91 8.22 6.50
CA SER A 52 -7.91 8.76 7.43
C SER A 52 -9.29 8.15 7.13
N GLY A 53 -9.50 6.90 7.53
CA GLY A 53 -10.70 6.11 7.20
C GLY A 53 -11.92 6.29 8.13
N GLY A 54 -11.82 7.10 9.19
CA GLY A 54 -12.93 7.41 10.11
C GLY A 54 -13.24 6.36 11.19
N GLY A 55 -12.70 5.14 11.09
CA GLY A 55 -12.73 4.13 12.16
C GLY A 55 -11.66 4.35 13.24
N ALA A 56 -11.58 3.42 14.20
CA ALA A 56 -10.59 3.49 15.28
C ALA A 56 -9.15 3.35 14.75
N PRO A 57 -8.12 3.90 15.43
CA PRO A 57 -6.72 3.70 15.06
C PRO A 57 -6.37 2.21 14.89
N GLY A 58 -5.67 1.88 13.80
CA GLY A 58 -5.32 0.51 13.44
C GLY A 58 -6.39 -0.26 12.64
N THR A 59 -7.53 0.35 12.33
CA THR A 59 -8.53 -0.25 11.44
C THR A 59 -7.95 -0.45 10.03
N VAL A 60 -8.09 -1.66 9.49
CA VAL A 60 -7.63 -1.99 8.12
C VAL A 60 -8.79 -1.87 7.15
N TYR A 61 -8.57 -1.15 6.06
CA TYR A 61 -9.52 -0.97 4.95
C TYR A 61 -9.00 -1.67 3.70
N ARG A 62 -9.92 -2.17 2.87
CA ARG A 62 -9.62 -2.70 1.55
C ARG A 62 -10.64 -2.13 0.56
N SER A 63 -10.16 -1.44 -0.45
CA SER A 63 -10.97 -0.86 -1.51
C SER A 63 -10.35 -1.20 -2.86
N ALA A 64 -11.17 -1.36 -3.91
CA ALA A 64 -10.65 -1.39 -5.26
C ALA A 64 -10.21 0.02 -5.67
N LEU A 65 -9.26 0.14 -6.60
CA LEU A 65 -8.76 1.44 -7.04
C LEU A 65 -9.89 2.37 -7.54
N GLY A 66 -10.90 1.81 -8.21
CA GLY A 66 -12.06 2.57 -8.70
C GLY A 66 -12.97 3.13 -7.59
N ASP A 67 -12.87 2.62 -6.37
CA ASP A 67 -13.64 3.08 -5.22
C ASP A 67 -12.91 4.18 -4.42
N LEU A 68 -11.60 4.31 -4.64
CA LEU A 68 -10.74 5.33 -4.03
C LEU A 68 -11.04 6.69 -4.69
N GLY A 69 -11.82 7.52 -4.00
CA GLY A 69 -12.30 8.82 -4.48
C GLY A 69 -13.80 9.05 -4.26
N ALA A 70 -14.59 7.97 -4.17
CA ALA A 70 -16.00 8.04 -3.76
C ALA A 70 -16.15 8.18 -2.22
N GLN A 71 -15.14 7.74 -1.47
CA GLN A 71 -15.09 7.80 -0.01
C GLN A 71 -14.38 9.10 0.42
N ARG A 72 -15.16 10.08 0.87
CA ARG A 72 -14.63 11.34 1.44
C ARG A 72 -13.66 11.02 2.60
N GLY A 73 -12.42 11.54 2.53
CA GLY A 73 -11.41 11.43 3.59
C GLY A 73 -10.18 10.57 3.26
N MET A 74 -10.16 9.91 2.10
CA MET A 74 -9.00 9.12 1.65
C MET A 74 -8.19 9.94 0.63
N THR A 75 -7.13 10.60 1.10
CA THR A 75 -6.08 11.18 0.24
C THR A 75 -4.89 10.25 0.28
N LEU A 76 -4.51 9.69 -0.88
CA LEU A 76 -3.21 9.06 -1.12
C LEU A 76 -2.20 10.14 -1.52
#